data_AF-A0A7C4C9U3-F1
#
_entry.id   AF-A0A7C4C9U3-F1
#
_cell.length_a   1.000
_cell.length_b   1.000
_cell.length_c   1.000
_cell.angle_alpha   90.00
_cell.angle_beta   90.00
_cell.angle_gamma   90.00
#
_symmetry.space_group_name_H-M   'P 1'
#
loop_
_entity.id
_entity.type
_entity.pdbx_description
1 polymer ?
#
loop_
_entity_poly.entity_id
_entity_poly.type
_entity_poly.pdbx_seq_one_letter_code
_entity_poly.pdbx_strand_id
1 'polypeptide(L)'
;GREQGEFFWQLPLVEQYRSHLKSHVADLKNIGKPQNAGTIIAGLFLQEFVDKAVPWVHIDIAGAAFSREALDYSRPGATGTPVRTLIALLAGL
;
A
#
# COMPACT_ATOMS: atom_id res chain seq x y z
N GLY A 1 2.13 -14.30 -0.41
CA GLY A 1 1.56 -13.72 0.82
C GLY A 1 1.15 -14.78 1.82
N ARG A 2 -0.01 -15.42 1.63
CA ARG A 2 -0.56 -16.43 2.55
C ARG A 2 0.44 -17.53 2.94
N GLU A 3 1.13 -18.11 1.97
CA GLU A 3 2.12 -19.16 2.20
C GLU A 3 3.36 -18.69 2.98
N GLN A 4 3.66 -17.39 2.92
CA GLN A 4 4.74 -16.75 3.66
C GLN A 4 4.29 -16.23 5.03
N GLY A 5 3.03 -16.44 5.43
CA GLY A 5 2.48 -15.91 6.68
C GLY A 5 2.39 -14.37 6.71
N GLU A 6 2.40 -13.72 5.55
CA GLU A 6 2.22 -12.27 5.40
C GLU A 6 0.88 -12.05 4.68
N PHE A 7 -0.13 -11.62 5.44
CA PHE A 7 -1.49 -11.46 4.94
C PHE A 7 -1.66 -10.09 4.28
N PHE A 8 -2.27 -10.08 3.11
CA PHE A 8 -2.57 -8.88 2.35
C PHE A 8 -4.08 -8.78 2.15
N TRP A 9 -4.57 -7.55 2.08
CA TRP A 9 -5.94 -7.26 1.69
C TRP A 9 -5.91 -6.39 0.45
N GLN A 10 -6.51 -6.86 -0.64
CA GLN A 10 -6.60 -6.07 -1.85
C GLN A 10 -7.63 -4.96 -1.64
N LEU A 11 -7.18 -3.71 -1.76
CA LEU A 11 -8.06 -2.55 -1.73
C LEU A 11 -8.39 -2.10 -3.16
N PRO A 12 -9.63 -1.64 -3.40
CA PRO A 12 -10.00 -1.12 -4.70
C PRO A 12 -9.42 0.27 -4.94
N LEU A 13 -8.96 0.55 -6.16
CA LEU A 13 -8.69 1.92 -6.63
C LEU A 13 -9.99 2.54 -7.15
N VAL A 14 -10.79 3.07 -6.22
CA VAL A 14 -12.12 3.64 -6.53
C VAL A 14 -11.97 5.02 -7.16
N GLU A 15 -12.13 5.12 -8.48
CA GLU A 15 -11.90 6.35 -9.27
C GLU A 15 -12.64 7.59 -8.73
N GLN A 16 -13.84 7.41 -8.15
CA GLN A 16 -14.61 8.53 -7.57
C GLN A 16 -13.83 9.31 -6.50
N TYR A 17 -12.92 8.63 -5.77
CA TYR A 17 -12.08 9.26 -4.76
C TYR A 17 -10.99 10.16 -5.34
N ARG A 18 -10.68 10.07 -6.64
CA ARG A 18 -9.72 10.95 -7.32
C ARG A 18 -10.12 12.42 -7.25
N SER A 19 -11.42 12.70 -7.18
CA SER A 19 -11.94 14.06 -6.96
C SER A 19 -11.39 14.72 -5.69
N HIS A 20 -10.96 13.92 -4.70
CA HIS A 20 -10.36 14.41 -3.47
C HIS A 20 -8.93 14.95 -3.67
N LEU A 21 -8.27 14.65 -4.79
CA LEU A 21 -6.91 15.10 -5.11
C LEU A 21 -6.86 16.37 -5.97
N LYS A 22 -8.02 16.93 -6.34
CA LYS A 22 -8.09 18.18 -7.10
C LYS A 22 -7.47 19.34 -6.30
N SER A 23 -6.62 20.12 -6.97
CA SER A 23 -6.03 21.36 -6.46
C SER A 23 -6.53 22.55 -7.27
N HIS A 24 -6.56 23.73 -6.64
CA HIS A 24 -6.93 25.00 -7.30
C HIS A 24 -5.71 25.72 -7.90
N VAL A 25 -4.50 25.29 -7.55
CA VAL A 25 -3.24 25.99 -7.87
C VAL A 25 -2.15 25.05 -8.41
N ALA A 26 -2.46 23.77 -8.57
CA ALA A 26 -1.55 22.74 -9.07
C ALA A 26 -2.37 21.65 -9.77
N ASP A 27 -1.69 20.74 -10.48
CA ASP A 27 -2.35 19.60 -11.13
C ASP A 27 -3.02 18.68 -10.09
N LEU A 28 -2.36 18.49 -8.95
CA LEU A 28 -2.79 17.61 -7.86
C LEU A 28 -2.43 18.23 -6.50
N LYS A 29 -3.19 17.90 -5.46
CA LYS A 29 -2.75 18.05 -4.06
C LYS A 29 -2.41 16.69 -3.46
N ASN A 30 -1.46 16.67 -2.54
CA ASN A 30 -0.90 15.45 -1.95
C ASN A 30 -1.73 14.84 -0.81
N ILE A 31 -2.89 15.41 -0.48
CA ILE A 31 -3.74 14.94 0.61
C ILE A 31 -5.22 15.01 0.24
N GLY A 32 -5.93 13.92 0.55
CA GLY A 32 -7.39 13.88 0.47
C GLY A 32 -8.07 14.65 1.60
N LYS A 33 -9.40 14.60 1.65
CA LYS A 33 -10.17 15.11 2.79
C LYS A 33 -9.93 14.23 4.03
N PRO A 34 -9.77 14.79 5.25
CA PRO A 34 -9.66 14.01 6.48
C PRO A 34 -10.80 12.99 6.65
N GLN A 35 -10.54 11.89 7.37
CA GLN A 35 -11.52 10.86 7.74
C GLN A 35 -12.24 10.16 6.56
N ASN A 36 -11.63 10.17 5.38
CA ASN A 36 -12.07 9.39 4.22
C ASN A 36 -11.13 8.20 3.97
N ALA A 37 -11.31 7.48 2.86
CA ALA A 37 -10.51 6.33 2.42
C ALA A 37 -9.02 6.69 2.10
N GLY A 38 -8.25 7.09 3.12
CA GLY A 38 -6.90 7.64 2.99
C GLY A 38 -5.93 6.74 2.24
N THR A 39 -5.87 5.45 2.57
CA THR A 39 -5.02 4.48 1.88
C THR A 39 -5.36 4.36 0.38
N ILE A 40 -6.65 4.36 0.02
CA ILE A 40 -7.07 4.30 -1.39
C ILE A 40 -6.74 5.62 -2.11
N ILE A 41 -7.00 6.76 -1.46
CA ILE A 41 -6.70 8.08 -2.03
C ILE A 41 -5.18 8.26 -2.26
N ALA A 42 -4.35 7.78 -1.34
CA ALA A 42 -2.90 7.77 -1.50
C ALA A 42 -2.47 6.87 -2.67
N GLY A 43 -3.08 5.69 -2.80
CA GLY A 43 -2.87 4.82 -3.95
C GLY A 43 -3.23 5.49 -5.29
N LEU A 44 -4.36 6.20 -5.35
CA LEU A 44 -4.75 6.97 -6.53
C LEU A 44 -3.76 8.11 -6.82
N PHE A 45 -3.26 8.80 -5.79
CA PHE A 45 -2.24 9.83 -5.97
C PHE A 45 -0.96 9.26 -6.60
N LEU A 46 -0.49 8.10 -6.11
CA LEU A 46 0.70 7.45 -6.68
C LEU A 46 0.49 7.00 -8.12
N GLN A 47 -0.73 6.56 -8.47
CA GLN A 47 -1.06 6.10 -9.82
C GLN A 47 -0.88 7.19 -10.89
N GLU A 48 -1.02 8.47 -10.55
CA GLU A 48 -0.83 9.60 -11.47
C GLU A 48 0.60 9.68 -12.03
N PHE A 49 1.56 9.05 -11.36
CA PHE A 49 2.98 9.05 -11.71
C PHE A 49 3.43 7.73 -12.38
N VAL A 50 2.51 6.82 -12.66
CA VAL A 50 2.78 5.53 -13.28
C VAL A 50 2.20 5.51 -14.69
N ASP A 51 3.01 5.15 -15.68
CA ASP A 51 2.52 4.97 -17.05
C ASP A 51 1.49 3.83 -17.11
N LYS A 52 0.43 4.00 -17.89
CA LYS A 52 -0.67 3.04 -18.01
C LYS A 52 -0.24 1.66 -18.55
N ALA A 53 0.87 1.59 -19.28
CA ALA A 53 1.42 0.35 -19.80
C ALA A 53 2.20 -0.45 -18.74
N VAL A 54 2.54 0.15 -17.60
CA VAL A 54 3.33 -0.49 -16.54
C VAL A 54 2.40 -1.28 -15.62
N PRO A 55 2.56 -2.61 -15.51
CA PRO A 55 1.88 -3.38 -14.47
C PRO A 55 2.41 -2.92 -13.11
N TRP A 56 1.53 -2.43 -12.24
CA TRP A 56 1.94 -1.79 -11.00
C TRP A 56 1.06 -2.19 -9.81
N VAL A 57 1.70 -2.21 -8.65
CA VAL A 57 1.06 -2.39 -7.35
C VAL A 57 1.70 -1.46 -6.32
N HIS A 58 0.87 -0.83 -5.49
CA HIS A 58 1.29 -0.18 -4.25
C HIS A 58 0.94 -1.08 -3.07
N ILE A 59 1.93 -1.36 -2.22
CA ILE A 59 1.77 -2.15 -1.01
C ILE A 59 1.93 -1.21 0.19
N ASP A 60 0.80 -0.80 0.78
CA ASP A 60 0.79 -0.02 2.03
C ASP A 60 1.03 -0.96 3.21
N ILE A 61 2.16 -0.77 3.90
CA ILE A 61 2.57 -1.59 5.04
C ILE A 61 2.52 -0.85 6.37
N ALA A 62 1.93 0.35 6.44
CA ALA A 62 1.96 1.19 7.64
C ALA A 62 1.49 0.43 8.90
N GLY A 63 0.44 -0.39 8.77
CA GLY A 63 -0.08 -1.21 9.87
C GLY A 63 0.70 -2.49 10.16
N ALA A 64 1.46 -3.01 9.20
CA ALA A 64 2.17 -4.29 9.32
C ALA A 64 3.67 -4.12 9.61
N ALA A 65 4.24 -2.94 9.42
CA ALA A 65 5.68 -2.68 9.55
C ALA A 65 6.21 -2.91 10.97
N PHE A 66 5.37 -2.69 11.99
CA PHE A 66 5.71 -2.88 13.41
C PHE A 66 4.62 -3.66 14.14
N SER A 67 5.05 -4.61 14.97
CA SER A 67 4.19 -5.38 15.86
C SER A 67 4.55 -5.10 17.32
N ARG A 68 3.54 -4.97 18.19
CA ARG A 68 3.72 -4.93 19.65
C ARG A 68 3.79 -6.32 20.26
N GLU A 69 3.44 -7.34 19.49
CA GLU A 69 3.42 -8.74 19.90
C GLU A 69 4.57 -9.49 19.22
N ALA A 70 4.96 -10.61 19.82
CA ALA A 70 5.89 -11.53 19.17
C ALA A 70 5.21 -12.19 17.98
N LEU A 71 5.93 -12.32 16.87
CA LEU A 71 5.56 -13.16 15.74
C LEU A 71 6.34 -14.47 15.83
N ASP A 72 5.92 -15.50 15.11
CA ASP A 72 6.58 -16.82 15.11
C ASP A 72 8.09 -16.75 14.77
N TYR A 73 8.50 -15.68 14.09
CA TYR A 73 9.85 -15.49 13.56
C TYR A 73 10.51 -14.18 14.04
N SER A 74 9.85 -13.38 14.89
CA SER A 74 10.42 -12.11 15.37
C SER A 74 9.90 -11.70 16.75
N ARG A 75 10.74 -11.00 17.52
CA ARG A 75 10.31 -10.32 18.75
C ARG A 75 9.41 -9.12 18.41
N PRO A 76 8.68 -8.55 19.39
CA PRO A 76 8.02 -7.25 19.23
C PRO A 76 8.99 -6.20 18.66
N GLY A 77 8.50 -5.38 17.73
CA GLY A 77 9.29 -4.40 17.00
C GLY A 77 9.04 -4.45 15.49
N ALA A 78 10.06 -4.12 14.70
CA ALA A 78 9.99 -4.15 13.25
C ALA A 78 9.78 -5.59 12.75
N THR A 79 8.80 -5.79 11.87
CA THR A 79 8.39 -7.13 11.40
C THR A 79 9.13 -7.57 10.13
N GLY A 80 9.61 -6.62 9.33
CA GLY A 80 10.17 -6.90 8.00
C GLY A 80 9.13 -7.26 6.92
N THR A 81 7.83 -7.10 7.19
CA THR A 81 6.79 -7.29 6.16
C THR A 81 6.96 -6.25 5.04
N PRO A 82 6.93 -6.62 3.73
CA PRO A 82 6.57 -7.91 3.13
C PRO A 82 7.77 -8.65 2.50
N VAL A 83 8.95 -8.58 3.11
CA VAL A 83 10.21 -9.06 2.48
C VAL A 83 10.12 -10.52 2.06
N ARG A 84 9.55 -11.41 2.88
CA ARG A 84 9.45 -12.84 2.54
C ARG A 84 8.54 -13.08 1.35
N THR A 85 7.40 -12.38 1.29
CA THR A 85 6.50 -12.44 0.14
C THR A 85 7.16 -11.98 -1.14
N LEU A 86 7.93 -10.89 -1.11
CA LEU A 86 8.60 -10.38 -2.30
C LEU A 86 9.71 -11.32 -2.79
N ILE A 87 10.48 -11.90 -1.87
CA ILE A 87 11.50 -12.90 -2.21
C ILE A 87 10.86 -14.15 -2.83
N ALA A 88 9.79 -14.68 -2.24
CA ALA A 88 9.07 -15.83 -2.77
C ALA A 88 8.51 -15.56 -4.18
N LEU A 89 7.89 -14.39 -4.39
CA LEU A 89 7.40 -13.97 -5.70
C LEU A 89 8.51 -13.92 -6.76
N LEU A 90 9.67 -13.35 -6.43
CA LEU A 90 10.82 -13.29 -7.33
C LEU A 90 11.42 -14.67 -7.62
N ALA A 91 11.37 -15.59 -6.65
CA ALA A 91 11.83 -16.97 -6.80
C ALA A 91 10.84 -17.87 -7.55
N GLY A 92 9.62 -17.39 -7.83
CA GLY A 92 8.56 -18.18 -8.45
C GLY A 92 7.99 -19.25 -7.52
N LEU A 93 8.04 -19.01 -6.21
CA LEU A 93 7.54 -19.88 -5.16
C LEU A 93 6.10 -19.54 -4.78
#